data_AF-A0A034WSK4-F1
#
_entry.id   AF-A0A034WSK4-F1
#
_cell.length_a   1.000
_cell.length_b   1.000
_cell.length_c   1.000
_cell.angle_alpha   90.00
_cell.angle_beta   90.00
_cell.angle_gamma   90.00
#
_symmetry.space_group_name_H-M   'P 1'
#
loop_
_entity.id
_entity.type
_entity.pdbx_description
1 polymer ?
#
loop_
_entity_poly.entity_id
_entity_poly.type
_entity_poly.pdbx_seq_one_letter_code
_entity_poly.pdbx_strand_id
1 'polypeptide(L)'
;MQPSTDSGSDEHTENKATEATLKIPFETAKSAEIAYRVLSVDKEPRRNFVKKDLTLVGDQIEVHFVADQVKNLRTAITSFFGALLLCTDTIKEFELKNSDNDNAGAHASANSA
;
A
#
# COMPACT_ATOMS: atom_id res chain seq x y z
N MET A 1 16.91 39.92 -51.94
CA MET A 1 16.20 40.52 -50.79
C MET A 1 15.47 39.40 -50.08
N GLN A 2 15.89 39.00 -48.89
CA GLN A 2 15.02 38.26 -47.98
C GLN A 2 13.96 39.23 -47.43
N PRO A 3 12.86 38.71 -46.88
CA PRO A 3 12.78 38.82 -45.43
C PRO A 3 12.44 37.49 -44.76
N SER A 4 13.19 37.23 -43.69
CA SER A 4 12.95 36.22 -42.67
C SER A 4 11.71 36.56 -41.84
N THR A 5 10.89 35.57 -41.55
CA THR A 5 9.90 35.51 -40.46
C THR A 5 9.68 34.03 -40.18
N ASP A 6 9.63 33.50 -38.97
CA ASP A 6 9.80 34.02 -37.62
C ASP A 6 10.07 32.79 -36.73
N SER A 7 10.72 33.10 -35.64
CA SER A 7 11.08 32.36 -34.45
C SER A 7 9.95 31.55 -33.80
N GLY A 8 10.35 30.66 -32.89
CA GLY A 8 9.50 30.26 -31.77
C GLY A 8 9.13 28.78 -31.82
N SER A 9 10.02 27.86 -31.46
CA SER A 9 10.13 27.37 -30.08
C SER A 9 8.77 27.21 -29.39
N ASP A 10 8.17 26.04 -29.51
CA ASP A 10 7.29 25.50 -28.48
C ASP A 10 7.45 23.98 -28.45
N GLU A 11 8.62 23.54 -27.96
CA GLU A 11 8.66 22.28 -27.21
C GLU A 11 7.75 22.46 -26.00
N HIS A 12 6.49 22.07 -26.15
CA HIS A 12 5.63 21.84 -24.99
C HIS A 12 6.10 20.55 -24.31
N THR A 13 7.21 20.64 -23.57
CA THR A 13 7.53 19.63 -22.54
C THR A 13 6.59 19.90 -21.37
N GLU A 14 5.32 19.55 -21.56
CA GLU A 14 4.39 19.41 -20.46
C GLU A 14 4.87 18.19 -19.68
N ASN A 15 5.59 18.44 -18.58
CA ASN A 15 6.11 17.40 -17.71
C ASN A 15 4.92 16.81 -16.93
N LYS A 16 4.11 16.00 -17.63
CA LYS A 16 2.88 15.43 -17.11
C LYS A 16 3.25 14.35 -16.11
N ALA A 17 3.06 14.64 -14.82
CA ALA A 17 3.18 13.65 -13.77
C ALA A 17 2.27 12.45 -14.09
N THR A 18 2.80 11.24 -13.93
CA THR A 18 2.05 9.99 -14.08
C THR A 18 1.52 9.57 -12.71
N GLU A 19 0.24 9.24 -12.63
CA GLU A 19 -0.41 8.88 -11.37
C GLU A 19 -1.19 7.57 -11.47
N ALA A 20 -1.38 6.91 -10.33
CA ALA A 20 -2.29 5.76 -10.21
C ALA A 20 -2.88 5.69 -8.80
N THR A 21 -4.15 5.33 -8.72
CA THR A 21 -4.85 5.10 -7.46
C THR A 21 -5.33 3.65 -7.41
N LEU A 22 -5.04 2.96 -6.30
CA LEU A 22 -5.53 1.60 -6.05
C LEU A 22 -6.41 1.59 -4.80
N LYS A 23 -7.53 0.88 -4.89
CA LYS A 23 -8.45 0.64 -3.77
C LYS A 23 -8.48 -0.85 -3.49
N ILE A 24 -8.12 -1.23 -2.27
CA ILE A 24 -7.92 -2.62 -1.88
C ILE A 24 -8.85 -2.93 -0.71
N PRO A 25 -9.95 -3.67 -0.95
CA PRO A 25 -10.84 -4.10 0.11
C PRO A 25 -10.23 -5.26 0.89
N PHE A 26 -10.48 -5.28 2.21
CA PHE A 26 -10.15 -6.38 3.10
C PHE A 26 -11.42 -7.05 3.62
N GLU A 27 -11.29 -8.29 4.08
CA GLU A 27 -12.43 -9.06 4.63
C GLU A 27 -13.00 -8.44 5.91
N THR A 28 -12.16 -7.77 6.69
CA THR A 28 -12.58 -7.06 7.91
C THR A 28 -11.89 -5.70 8.03
N ALA A 29 -12.56 -4.74 8.68
CA ALA A 29 -11.98 -3.44 8.99
C ALA A 29 -10.74 -3.54 9.88
N LYS A 30 -10.67 -4.55 10.75
CA LYS A 30 -9.49 -4.80 11.59
C LYS A 30 -8.28 -5.21 10.76
N SER A 31 -8.46 -6.12 9.80
CA SER A 31 -7.38 -6.55 8.91
C SER A 31 -6.90 -5.38 8.03
N ALA A 32 -7.83 -4.53 7.54
CA ALA A 32 -7.50 -3.29 6.84
C ALA A 32 -6.66 -2.33 7.71
N GLU A 33 -7.06 -2.13 8.97
CA GLU A 33 -6.34 -1.27 9.91
C GLU A 33 -4.92 -1.78 10.19
N ILE A 34 -4.76 -3.09 10.42
CA ILE A 34 -3.45 -3.71 10.62
C ILE A 34 -2.57 -3.51 9.40
N ALA A 35 -3.08 -3.83 8.21
CA ALA A 35 -2.35 -3.69 6.96
C ALA A 35 -1.96 -2.23 6.69
N TYR A 36 -2.87 -1.28 6.92
CA TYR A 36 -2.59 0.15 6.81
C TYR A 36 -1.44 0.57 7.74
N ARG A 37 -1.49 0.18 9.01
CA ARG A 37 -0.43 0.51 9.98
C ARG A 37 0.92 -0.05 9.54
N VAL A 38 0.98 -1.31 9.11
CA VAL A 38 2.22 -1.95 8.63
C VAL A 38 2.77 -1.24 7.39
N LEU A 39 1.91 -0.97 6.39
CA LEU A 39 2.32 -0.41 5.09
C LEU A 39 2.60 1.11 5.16
N SER A 40 2.10 1.80 6.17
CA SER A 40 2.34 3.24 6.40
C SER A 40 3.71 3.57 6.97
N VAL A 41 4.34 2.61 7.66
CA VAL A 41 5.64 2.81 8.33
C VAL A 41 6.78 2.89 7.31
N ASP A 42 6.62 2.26 6.14
CA ASP A 42 7.62 2.28 5.09
C ASP A 42 7.52 3.59 4.29
N LYS A 43 8.27 4.60 4.76
CA LYS A 43 8.50 5.85 4.03
C LYS A 43 9.40 5.53 2.86
N GLU A 44 8.83 5.59 1.66
CA GLU A 44 9.55 5.41 0.42
C GLU A 44 10.78 6.34 0.41
N PRO A 45 12.00 5.80 0.24
CA PRO A 45 13.20 6.60 0.32
C PRO A 45 13.11 7.75 -0.69
N ARG A 46 13.48 8.98 -0.26
CA ARG A 46 13.37 10.21 -1.06
C ARG A 46 13.96 10.14 -2.48
N ARG A 47 14.78 9.12 -2.76
CA ARG A 47 15.39 8.84 -4.06
C ARG A 47 14.46 8.15 -5.06
N ASN A 48 13.28 7.66 -4.66
CA ASN A 48 12.44 6.86 -5.55
C ASN A 48 11.67 7.66 -6.61
N PHE A 49 11.71 9.01 -6.62
CA PHE A 49 10.96 9.83 -7.59
C PHE A 49 9.45 9.51 -7.66
N VAL A 50 8.91 8.90 -6.60
CA VAL A 50 7.49 8.56 -6.45
C VAL A 50 7.01 9.10 -5.11
N LYS A 51 5.85 9.76 -5.12
CA LYS A 51 5.07 10.10 -3.93
C LYS A 51 4.00 9.02 -3.74
N LYS A 52 3.85 8.55 -2.52
CA LYS A 52 2.86 7.54 -2.11
C LYS A 52 2.05 8.10 -0.95
N ASP A 53 0.75 8.31 -1.17
CA ASP A 53 -0.21 8.69 -0.15
C ASP A 53 -1.10 7.49 0.16
N LEU A 54 -1.07 7.03 1.41
CA LEU A 54 -1.83 5.88 1.88
C LEU A 54 -2.92 6.34 2.84
N THR A 55 -4.15 5.87 2.65
CA THR A 55 -5.29 6.18 3.51
C THR A 55 -6.12 4.94 3.80
N LEU A 56 -6.77 4.92 4.97
CA LEU A 56 -7.71 3.88 5.37
C LEU A 56 -9.13 4.45 5.32
N VAL A 57 -10.02 3.79 4.58
CA VAL A 57 -11.42 4.20 4.41
C VAL A 57 -12.30 3.02 4.80
N GLY A 58 -12.67 2.91 6.08
CA GLY A 58 -13.47 1.78 6.56
C GLY A 58 -12.69 0.46 6.51
N ASP A 59 -13.12 -0.45 5.62
CA ASP A 59 -12.55 -1.79 5.41
C ASP A 59 -11.58 -1.87 4.21
N GLN A 60 -11.21 -0.73 3.64
CA GLN A 60 -10.41 -0.66 2.43
C GLN A 60 -9.26 0.33 2.58
N ILE A 61 -8.14 -0.02 1.96
CA ILE A 61 -6.97 0.84 1.86
C ILE A 61 -6.99 1.50 0.48
N GLU A 62 -6.86 2.82 0.45
CA GLU A 62 -6.63 3.57 -0.77
C GLU A 62 -5.20 4.07 -0.80
N VAL A 63 -4.49 3.77 -1.89
CA VAL A 63 -3.13 4.25 -2.13
C VAL A 63 -3.08 5.05 -3.42
N HIS A 64 -2.53 6.25 -3.35
CA HIS A 64 -2.33 7.12 -4.49
C HIS A 64 -0.82 7.31 -4.73
N PHE A 65 -0.39 7.02 -5.95
CA PHE A 65 0.98 7.15 -6.40
C PHE A 65 1.10 8.26 -7.42
N VAL A 66 2.13 9.09 -7.30
CA VAL A 66 2.48 10.13 -8.28
C VAL A 66 3.96 10.03 -8.59
N ALA A 67 4.32 9.93 -9.86
CA ALA A 67 5.71 9.80 -10.30
C ALA A 67 5.97 10.61 -11.58
N ASP A 68 7.22 11.03 -11.76
CA ASP A 68 7.61 11.76 -12.97
C ASP A 68 7.65 10.86 -14.21
N GLN A 69 7.82 9.55 -14.02
CA GLN A 69 7.94 8.57 -15.11
C GLN A 69 7.15 7.30 -14.81
N VAL A 70 6.47 6.76 -15.84
CA VAL A 70 5.72 5.49 -15.78
C VAL A 70 6.56 4.33 -15.22
N LYS A 71 7.87 4.30 -15.53
CA LYS A 71 8.76 3.25 -15.03
C LYS A 71 8.90 3.28 -13.50
N ASN A 72 8.91 4.46 -12.91
CA ASN A 72 9.03 4.64 -11.46
C ASN A 72 7.70 4.25 -10.80
N LEU A 73 6.57 4.67 -11.40
CA LEU A 73 5.24 4.26 -10.97
C LEU A 73 5.08 2.74 -10.96
N ARG A 74 5.48 2.07 -12.05
CA ARG A 74 5.47 0.59 -12.12
C ARG A 74 6.28 -0.03 -11.00
N THR A 75 7.52 0.42 -10.80
CA THR A 75 8.40 -0.12 -9.75
C THR A 75 7.81 0.07 -8.35
N ALA A 76 7.27 1.27 -8.05
CA ALA A 76 6.64 1.56 -6.76
C ALA A 76 5.40 0.70 -6.52
N ILE A 77 4.51 0.58 -7.50
CA ILE A 77 3.31 -0.28 -7.42
C ILE A 77 3.71 -1.75 -7.21
N THR A 78 4.69 -2.25 -7.96
CA THR A 78 5.17 -3.63 -7.80
C THR A 78 5.76 -3.87 -6.42
N SER A 79 6.58 -2.95 -5.91
CA SER A 79 7.15 -3.04 -4.57
C SER A 79 6.06 -3.00 -3.49
N PHE A 80 5.06 -2.13 -3.65
CA PHE A 80 3.93 -2.02 -2.75
C PHE A 80 3.13 -3.32 -2.69
N PHE A 81 2.84 -3.95 -3.84
CA PHE A 81 2.16 -5.25 -3.85
C PHE A 81 2.99 -6.35 -3.18
N GLY A 82 4.31 -6.34 -3.33
CA GLY A 82 5.19 -7.27 -2.60
C GLY A 82 5.02 -7.14 -1.08
N ALA A 83 5.02 -5.91 -0.55
CA ALA A 83 4.81 -5.66 0.86
C ALA A 83 3.37 -5.99 1.31
N LEU A 84 2.37 -5.68 0.49
CA LEU A 84 0.96 -5.98 0.76
C LEU A 84 0.74 -7.49 0.86
N LEU A 85 1.24 -8.28 -0.10
CA LEU A 85 1.10 -9.73 -0.11
C LEU A 85 1.71 -10.35 1.15
N LEU A 86 2.93 -9.95 1.51
CA LEU A 86 3.57 -10.41 2.74
C LEU A 86 2.76 -10.06 3.99
N CYS A 87 2.20 -8.85 4.04
CA CYS A 87 1.36 -8.41 5.14
C CYS A 87 0.07 -9.24 5.22
N THR A 88 -0.61 -9.47 4.09
CA THR A 88 -1.83 -10.28 4.06
C THR A 88 -1.58 -11.74 4.42
N ASP A 89 -0.47 -12.33 3.97
CA ASP A 89 -0.10 -13.70 4.32
C ASP A 89 0.18 -13.82 5.82
N THR A 90 0.87 -12.83 6.39
CA THR A 90 1.11 -12.75 7.84
C THR A 90 -0.20 -12.64 8.60
N ILE A 91 -1.11 -11.75 8.20
CA ILE A 91 -2.42 -11.59 8.86
C ILE A 91 -3.18 -12.94 8.86
N LYS A 92 -3.26 -13.61 7.70
CA LYS A 92 -3.94 -14.91 7.58
C LYS A 92 -3.33 -15.99 8.47
N GLU A 93 -2.00 -16.09 8.48
CA GLU A 93 -1.27 -17.08 9.28
C GLU A 93 -1.46 -16.92 10.79
N PHE A 94 -1.71 -15.70 11.28
CA PHE A 94 -1.90 -15.43 12.70
C PHE A 94 -3.38 -15.29 13.11
N GLU A 95 -4.27 -14.91 12.20
CA GLU A 95 -5.72 -14.95 12.43
C GLU A 95 -6.24 -16.39 12.55
N LEU A 96 -5.71 -17.33 11.76
CA LEU A 96 -6.09 -18.75 11.84
C LEU A 96 -5.70 -19.38 13.20
N LYS A 97 -4.52 -19.03 13.74
CA LYS A 97 -3.96 -19.61 14.96
C LYS A 97 -4.69 -19.20 16.24
N ASN A 98 -5.47 -18.12 16.21
CA ASN A 98 -6.22 -17.66 17.37
C ASN A 98 -7.55 -18.41 17.57
N SER A 99 -8.00 -19.20 16.59
CA SER A 99 -9.27 -19.94 16.67
C SER A 99 -9.15 -21.32 17.34
N ASP A 100 -7.93 -21.83 17.52
CA ASP A 100 -7.69 -23.18 18.05
C ASP A 100 -7.46 -23.22 19.59
N ASN A 101 -7.54 -22.09 20.29
CA ASN A 101 -7.09 -21.97 21.70
C ASN A 101 -8.19 -21.91 22.77
N ASP A 102 -9.44 -22.25 22.45
CA ASP A 102 -10.57 -22.19 23.39
C ASP A 102 -10.67 -23.39 24.36
N ASN A 103 -9.65 -24.25 24.47
CA ASN A 103 -9.70 -25.39 25.41
C ASN A 103 -8.34 -25.78 26.02
N ALA A 104 -7.79 -24.93 26.89
CA ALA A 104 -6.78 -25.38 27.85
C ALA A 104 -6.86 -24.57 29.14
N GLY A 105 -7.52 -25.10 30.18
CA GLY A 105 -7.32 -24.59 31.54
C GLY A 105 -8.50 -24.61 32.51
N ALA A 106 -9.43 -25.56 32.46
CA ALA A 106 -10.33 -25.79 33.59
C ALA A 106 -9.65 -26.70 34.64
N HIS A 107 -8.97 -26.10 35.62
CA HIS A 107 -8.53 -26.80 36.83
C HIS A 107 -9.74 -27.24 37.65
N ALA A 108 -10.14 -28.50 37.55
CA ALA A 108 -11.05 -29.13 38.51
C ALA A 108 -10.23 -29.99 39.50
N SER A 109 -9.74 -29.37 40.58
CA SER A 109 -9.30 -30.13 41.76
C SER A 109 -10.54 -30.67 42.47
N ALA A 110 -10.90 -31.91 42.17
CA ALA A 110 -11.83 -32.68 42.99
C ALA A 110 -11.04 -33.33 44.15
N ASN A 111 -10.98 -32.64 45.30
CA ASN A 111 -10.63 -33.30 46.56
C ASN A 111 -11.85 -34.10 47.03
N SER A 112 -11.81 -35.42 46.86
CA SER A 112 -12.71 -36.34 47.57
C SER A 112 -12.12 -36.69 48.94
N ALA A 113 -12.96 -36.52 49.95
CA ALA A 113 -12.72 -36.78 51.37
C ALA A 113 -12.46 -38.26 51.71
#